data_AF-A0AAX2EJP3-F1
#
_entry.id   AF-A0AAX2EJP3-F1
#
_cell.length_a   1.000
_cell.length_b   1.000
_cell.length_c   1.000
_cell.angle_alpha   90.00
_cell.angle_beta   90.00
_cell.angle_gamma   90.00
#
_symmetry.space_group_name_H-M   'P 1'
#
loop_
_entity.id
_entity.type
_entity.pdbx_description
1 polymer ?
#
loop_
_entity_poly.entity_id
_entity_poly.type
_entity_poly.pdbx_seq_one_letter_code
_entity_poly.pdbx_strand_id
1 'polypeptide(L)'
;MYLITLRQMSEVEIPKMEYDHPLTFSKANDMLLEALMKYKQTGQQIKLRYRIINIESGESIFNARFNISQDSESIFQVIRKANNIPKEVVDYVSGVESKSVEETEVDISFNNHVEEKAKLEQLKTEKNDIQQQLKNDEKERMQRDIEYQRKMKAIQDEKKALEKALQQKEKEEAFKESQRLEALRKLEEEKQEYQQRMEEKREQDRRKKEEHEQRLKQVEDEAKTSQVDLANIEAEIQKDLLQRKKELQEAEELKNEAERQANVLKAESEIEEVQHQQKLSEYKEPPQQPIPNSMDVPISHPGVASASMQTAATVVPKLTMKERLQELDFEAVKNYSGQAIKFTAKASVKGSKRAYKLARDHQASRKAAKQEKQEQLSKKMDFEAKLTTEKIKFMDELKKDKLIQEKELKKQARQQSREAEKQVRIEERYRAEKTRKFRSPSLKPLKNVLALVVFVALVLSVVYYFDLGNGIPIFDSVKAQIDGLMNQF
;
A
#
# COMPACT_ATOMS: atom_id res chain seq x y z
N MET A 1 -89.32 -55.06 19.34
CA MET A 1 -90.11 -54.78 18.10
C MET A 1 -89.17 -54.52 16.92
N TYR A 2 -89.55 -54.80 15.67
CA TYR A 2 -88.69 -54.61 14.48
C TYR A 2 -89.27 -53.58 13.50
N LEU A 3 -88.40 -52.88 12.77
CA LEU A 3 -88.75 -52.01 11.63
C LEU A 3 -87.95 -52.39 10.39
N ILE A 4 -88.45 -52.00 9.21
CA ILE A 4 -87.83 -52.25 7.91
C ILE A 4 -87.61 -50.93 7.15
N THR A 5 -86.38 -50.70 6.68
CA THR A 5 -86.05 -49.60 5.77
C THR A 5 -85.95 -50.14 4.36
N LEU A 6 -86.73 -49.59 3.44
CA LEU A 6 -86.68 -49.90 2.00
C LEU A 6 -85.87 -48.84 1.27
N ARG A 7 -84.97 -49.25 0.35
CA ARG A 7 -84.17 -48.36 -0.49
C ARG A 7 -84.14 -48.83 -1.95
N GLN A 8 -84.53 -47.97 -2.88
CA GLN A 8 -84.39 -48.25 -4.31
C GLN A 8 -82.92 -48.21 -4.77
N MET A 9 -82.54 -49.17 -5.62
CA MET A 9 -81.19 -49.38 -6.14
C MET A 9 -81.09 -49.16 -7.67
N SER A 10 -82.20 -48.79 -8.33
CA SER A 10 -82.30 -48.57 -9.77
C SER A 10 -82.55 -47.10 -10.10
N GLU A 11 -81.81 -46.55 -11.06
CA GLU A 11 -81.85 -45.14 -11.52
C GLU A 11 -83.10 -44.78 -12.37
N VAL A 12 -84.08 -45.68 -12.44
CA VAL A 12 -85.35 -45.41 -13.12
C VAL A 12 -86.15 -44.38 -12.32
N GLU A 13 -86.44 -43.23 -12.94
CA GLU A 13 -87.27 -42.16 -12.39
C GLU A 13 -88.74 -42.59 -12.27
N ILE A 14 -89.05 -43.39 -11.26
CA ILE A 14 -90.42 -43.59 -10.78
C ILE A 14 -90.68 -42.53 -9.71
N PRO A 15 -91.62 -41.58 -9.93
CA PRO A 15 -91.81 -40.48 -9.01
C PRO A 15 -92.49 -40.92 -7.70
N LYS A 16 -92.04 -40.31 -6.59
CA LYS A 16 -92.67 -40.30 -5.26
C LYS A 16 -92.96 -41.67 -4.64
N MET A 17 -91.91 -42.29 -4.10
CA MET A 17 -92.01 -43.20 -2.96
C MET A 17 -90.88 -42.85 -1.98
N GLU A 18 -91.22 -42.61 -0.71
CA GLU A 18 -90.28 -42.18 0.33
C GLU A 18 -89.47 -43.37 0.86
N TYR A 19 -88.49 -43.77 0.06
CA TYR A 19 -87.47 -44.74 0.42
C TYR A 19 -86.35 -44.09 1.28
N ASP A 20 -85.69 -44.88 2.13
CA ASP A 20 -84.69 -44.52 3.18
C ASP A 20 -85.20 -44.17 4.60
N HIS A 21 -86.51 -44.21 4.91
CA HIS A 21 -87.00 -44.13 6.31
C HIS A 21 -87.33 -45.51 6.94
N PRO A 22 -87.21 -45.71 8.27
CA PRO A 22 -87.71 -46.91 8.96
C PRO A 22 -89.24 -46.95 8.95
N LEU A 23 -89.81 -48.08 8.50
CA LEU A 23 -91.25 -48.31 8.38
C LEU A 23 -91.65 -49.56 9.16
N THR A 24 -92.94 -49.62 9.53
CA THR A 24 -93.57 -50.87 9.99
C THR A 24 -93.71 -51.84 8.81
N PHE A 25 -93.75 -53.15 9.08
CA PHE A 25 -93.80 -54.16 8.01
C PHE A 25 -95.10 -54.08 7.19
N SER A 26 -96.20 -53.68 7.82
CA SER A 26 -97.48 -53.42 7.16
C SER A 26 -97.37 -52.29 6.13
N LYS A 27 -96.85 -51.11 6.53
CA LYS A 27 -96.64 -49.98 5.61
C LYS A 27 -95.65 -50.31 4.49
N ALA A 28 -94.57 -51.02 4.80
CA ALA A 28 -93.60 -51.47 3.81
C ALA A 28 -94.19 -52.48 2.82
N ASN A 29 -95.16 -53.30 3.25
CA ASN A 29 -95.92 -54.18 2.37
C ASN A 29 -96.81 -53.40 1.41
N ASP A 30 -97.54 -52.40 1.91
CA ASP A 30 -98.45 -51.59 1.09
C ASP A 30 -97.67 -50.79 0.03
N MET A 31 -96.52 -50.21 0.40
CA MET A 31 -95.61 -49.56 -0.55
C MET A 31 -95.08 -50.54 -1.61
N LEU A 32 -94.77 -51.79 -1.23
CA LEU A 32 -94.34 -52.81 -2.19
C LEU A 32 -95.49 -53.23 -3.13
N LEU A 33 -96.72 -53.35 -2.63
CA LEU A 33 -97.90 -53.65 -3.44
C LEU A 33 -98.19 -52.54 -4.45
N GLU A 34 -98.04 -51.27 -4.06
CA GLU A 34 -98.15 -50.15 -4.99
C GLU A 34 -97.01 -50.16 -6.04
N ALA A 35 -95.78 -50.48 -5.64
CA ALA A 35 -94.65 -50.63 -6.57
C ALA A 35 -94.85 -51.80 -7.55
N LEU A 36 -95.50 -52.88 -7.10
CA LEU A 36 -95.93 -54.02 -7.92
C LEU A 36 -97.00 -53.66 -8.94
N MET A 37 -97.98 -52.83 -8.57
CA MET A 37 -98.97 -52.30 -9.52
C MET A 37 -98.28 -51.45 -10.60
N LYS A 38 -97.35 -50.57 -10.20
CA LYS A 38 -96.54 -49.75 -11.13
C LYS A 38 -95.64 -50.62 -12.03
N TYR A 39 -95.05 -51.69 -11.51
CA TYR A 39 -94.31 -52.68 -12.31
C TYR A 39 -95.21 -53.34 -13.36
N LYS A 40 -96.41 -53.80 -12.98
CA LYS A 40 -97.38 -54.42 -13.92
C LYS A 40 -97.85 -53.47 -15.02
N GLN A 41 -97.83 -52.15 -14.78
CA GLN A 41 -98.19 -51.14 -15.77
C GLN A 41 -97.03 -50.74 -16.70
N THR A 42 -95.79 -50.71 -16.21
CA THR A 42 -94.62 -50.20 -16.95
C THR A 42 -93.69 -51.29 -17.51
N GLY A 43 -93.72 -52.50 -16.96
CA GLY A 43 -92.84 -53.62 -17.30
C GLY A 43 -91.38 -53.48 -16.83
N GLN A 44 -91.03 -52.41 -16.12
CA GLN A 44 -89.64 -52.08 -15.78
C GLN A 44 -89.24 -52.63 -14.40
N GLN A 45 -88.32 -53.61 -14.36
CA GLN A 45 -87.90 -54.26 -13.11
C GLN A 45 -87.23 -53.28 -12.13
N ILE A 46 -87.85 -53.13 -10.95
CA ILE A 46 -87.35 -52.28 -9.86
C ILE A 46 -86.45 -53.13 -8.96
N LYS A 47 -85.24 -52.65 -8.64
CA LYS A 47 -84.34 -53.31 -7.69
C LYS A 47 -84.41 -52.62 -6.34
N LEU A 48 -84.80 -53.34 -5.29
CA LEU A 48 -84.89 -52.82 -3.93
C LEU A 48 -83.86 -53.50 -3.01
N ARG A 49 -83.35 -52.73 -2.05
CA ARG A 49 -82.66 -53.23 -0.86
C ARG A 49 -83.57 -53.02 0.34
N TYR A 50 -83.60 -53.99 1.25
CA TYR A 50 -84.23 -53.79 2.56
C TYR A 50 -83.25 -54.09 3.70
N ARG A 51 -83.45 -53.36 4.80
CA ARG A 51 -82.71 -53.50 6.06
C ARG A 51 -83.70 -53.65 7.21
N ILE A 52 -83.54 -54.67 8.03
CA ILE A 52 -84.35 -54.86 9.25
C ILE A 52 -83.54 -54.40 10.47
N ILE A 53 -84.18 -53.63 11.33
CA ILE A 53 -83.60 -52.95 12.50
C ILE A 53 -84.39 -53.33 13.74
N ASN A 54 -83.70 -53.60 14.86
CA ASN A 54 -84.35 -53.72 16.17
C ASN A 54 -84.62 -52.32 16.74
N ILE A 55 -85.85 -52.04 17.19
CA ILE A 55 -86.15 -50.77 17.85
C ILE A 55 -85.38 -50.63 19.17
N GLU A 56 -85.17 -51.73 19.91
CA GLU A 56 -84.59 -51.69 21.26
C GLU A 56 -83.06 -51.50 21.25
N SER A 57 -82.35 -52.02 20.25
CA SER A 57 -80.89 -51.84 20.12
C SER A 57 -80.45 -50.84 19.04
N GLY A 58 -81.34 -50.48 18.11
CA GLY A 58 -81.00 -49.67 16.92
C GLY A 58 -80.11 -50.39 15.90
N GLU A 59 -79.75 -51.65 16.14
CA GLU A 59 -78.80 -52.39 15.31
C GLU A 59 -79.45 -53.01 14.07
N SER A 60 -78.62 -53.21 13.03
CA SER A 60 -79.05 -53.90 11.81
C SER A 60 -79.03 -55.41 12.05
N ILE A 61 -80.20 -56.04 12.11
CA ILE A 61 -80.30 -57.50 12.23
C ILE A 61 -80.08 -58.18 10.87
N PHE A 62 -80.69 -57.64 9.81
CA PHE A 62 -80.66 -58.28 8.50
C PHE A 62 -80.61 -57.25 7.36
N ASN A 63 -79.95 -57.61 6.26
CA ASN A 63 -79.84 -56.79 5.05
C ASN A 63 -79.92 -57.70 3.82
N ALA A 64 -80.86 -57.43 2.92
CA ALA A 64 -81.00 -58.18 1.67
C ALA A 64 -81.39 -57.28 0.49
N ARG A 65 -81.30 -57.85 -0.71
CA ARG A 65 -81.72 -57.21 -1.97
C ARG A 65 -82.70 -58.14 -2.67
N PHE A 66 -83.73 -57.58 -3.27
CA PHE A 66 -84.67 -58.31 -4.12
C PHE A 66 -85.05 -57.44 -5.32
N ASN A 67 -85.51 -58.10 -6.38
CA ASN A 67 -86.02 -57.44 -7.57
C ASN A 67 -87.52 -57.64 -7.60
N ILE A 68 -88.29 -56.60 -7.91
CA ILE A 68 -89.72 -56.71 -8.14
C ILE A 68 -89.92 -57.39 -9.50
N SER A 69 -90.49 -58.60 -9.48
CA SER A 69 -90.89 -59.38 -10.65
C SER A 69 -92.39 -59.71 -10.60
N GLN A 70 -92.90 -60.38 -11.64
CA GLN A 70 -94.29 -60.82 -11.70
C GLN A 70 -94.66 -61.82 -10.58
N ASP A 71 -93.69 -62.54 -10.03
CA ASP A 71 -93.82 -63.57 -8.99
C ASP A 71 -93.63 -63.04 -7.55
N SER A 72 -93.45 -61.72 -7.41
CA SER A 72 -93.31 -61.06 -6.11
C SER A 72 -94.69 -60.66 -5.58
N GLU A 73 -95.17 -61.32 -4.51
CA GLU A 73 -96.54 -61.13 -4.01
C GLU A 73 -96.64 -60.20 -2.79
N SER A 74 -95.72 -60.30 -1.81
CA SER A 74 -95.75 -59.51 -0.57
C SER A 74 -94.36 -59.36 0.05
N ILE A 75 -94.16 -58.35 0.90
CA ILE A 75 -92.87 -58.17 1.62
C ILE A 75 -92.65 -59.33 2.60
N PHE A 76 -93.72 -59.82 3.21
CA PHE A 76 -93.71 -60.95 4.14
C PHE A 76 -93.18 -62.23 3.47
N GLN A 77 -93.55 -62.49 2.20
CA GLN A 77 -92.98 -63.60 1.43
C GLN A 77 -91.52 -63.36 1.03
N VAL A 78 -91.16 -62.14 0.62
CA VAL A 78 -89.78 -61.77 0.26
C VAL A 78 -88.82 -61.96 1.44
N ILE A 79 -89.29 -61.66 2.66
CA ILE A 79 -88.55 -61.87 3.90
C ILE A 79 -88.47 -63.37 4.25
N ARG A 80 -89.58 -64.11 4.20
CA ARG A 80 -89.60 -65.56 4.49
C ARG A 80 -88.79 -66.41 3.51
N LYS A 81 -88.67 -65.98 2.24
CA LYS A 81 -87.84 -66.64 1.20
C LYS A 81 -86.36 -66.28 1.29
N ALA A 82 -85.94 -65.38 2.19
CA ALA A 82 -84.55 -64.95 2.31
C ALA A 82 -83.72 -65.92 3.16
N ASN A 83 -82.55 -66.32 2.65
CA ASN A 83 -81.62 -67.19 3.38
C ASN A 83 -80.99 -66.47 4.58
N ASN A 84 -80.78 -67.21 5.67
CA ASN A 84 -80.06 -66.77 6.89
C ASN A 84 -80.70 -65.61 7.68
N ILE A 85 -82.02 -65.40 7.57
CA ILE A 85 -82.73 -64.49 8.46
C ILE A 85 -82.97 -65.12 9.85
N PRO A 86 -82.80 -64.40 10.98
CA PRO A 86 -83.07 -64.94 12.31
C PRO A 86 -84.53 -65.33 12.52
N LYS A 87 -84.77 -66.46 13.22
CA LYS A 87 -86.11 -67.01 13.47
C LYS A 87 -87.05 -66.01 14.15
N GLU A 88 -86.55 -65.29 15.14
CA GLU A 88 -87.29 -64.25 15.87
C GLU A 88 -87.90 -63.17 14.95
N VAL A 89 -87.21 -62.82 13.86
CA VAL A 89 -87.71 -61.88 12.85
C VAL A 89 -88.75 -62.54 11.95
N VAL A 90 -88.57 -63.81 11.59
CA VAL A 90 -89.56 -64.58 10.79
C VAL A 90 -90.87 -64.78 11.56
N ASP A 91 -90.77 -65.10 12.85
CA ASP A 91 -91.91 -65.31 13.73
C ASP A 91 -92.70 -63.99 13.92
N TYR A 92 -91.99 -62.88 14.18
CA TYR A 92 -92.59 -61.54 14.24
C TYR A 92 -93.29 -61.15 12.93
N VAL A 93 -92.61 -61.30 11.78
CA VAL A 93 -93.14 -60.96 10.44
C VAL A 93 -94.37 -61.81 10.10
N SER A 94 -94.40 -63.08 10.51
CA SER A 94 -95.57 -63.96 10.37
C SER A 94 -96.71 -63.57 11.33
N GLY A 95 -96.38 -63.07 12.52
CA GLY A 95 -97.33 -62.51 13.48
C GLY A 95 -98.05 -61.26 12.97
N VAL A 96 -97.31 -60.36 12.31
CA VAL A 96 -97.86 -59.16 11.65
C VAL A 96 -98.76 -59.56 10.47
N GLU A 97 -98.31 -60.46 9.59
CA GLU A 97 -99.10 -60.93 8.43
C GLU A 97 -100.43 -61.60 8.84
N SER A 98 -100.43 -62.32 9.97
CA SER A 98 -101.62 -62.97 10.55
C SER A 98 -102.48 -62.05 11.43
N LYS A 99 -102.12 -60.77 11.59
CA LYS A 99 -102.76 -59.79 12.49
C LYS A 99 -102.79 -60.23 13.97
N SER A 100 -101.84 -61.07 14.39
CA SER A 100 -101.65 -61.44 15.80
C SER A 100 -100.70 -60.50 16.54
N VAL A 101 -99.97 -59.65 15.80
CA VAL A 101 -99.11 -58.57 16.32
C VAL A 101 -99.58 -57.25 15.71
N GLU A 102 -100.00 -56.30 16.54
CA GLU A 102 -100.31 -54.93 16.12
C GLU A 102 -99.04 -54.06 16.12
N GLU A 103 -98.75 -53.40 15.01
CA GLU A 103 -97.60 -52.50 14.87
C GLU A 103 -98.00 -51.07 15.23
N THR A 104 -97.40 -50.48 16.27
CA THR A 104 -97.56 -49.06 16.61
C THR A 104 -96.58 -48.18 15.83
N GLU A 105 -97.03 -47.02 15.37
CA GLU A 105 -96.14 -46.04 14.73
C GLU A 105 -95.26 -45.35 15.78
N VAL A 106 -93.95 -45.57 15.70
CA VAL A 106 -92.96 -45.00 16.63
C VAL A 106 -92.10 -43.96 15.91
N ASP A 107 -92.26 -42.68 16.26
CA ASP A 107 -91.39 -41.60 15.79
C ASP A 107 -90.00 -41.69 16.47
N ILE A 108 -89.08 -42.43 15.85
CA ILE A 108 -87.70 -42.55 16.33
C ILE A 108 -86.91 -41.28 15.94
N SER A 109 -86.79 -40.34 16.88
CA SER A 109 -85.95 -39.14 16.72
C SER A 109 -84.46 -39.48 16.76
N PHE A 110 -83.78 -39.40 15.61
CA PHE A 110 -82.34 -39.67 15.47
C PHE A 110 -81.42 -38.45 15.72
N ASN A 111 -81.90 -37.38 16.37
CA ASN A 111 -81.32 -36.04 16.22
C ASN A 111 -80.42 -35.53 17.38
N ASN A 112 -79.80 -36.41 18.17
CA ASN A 112 -79.09 -36.04 19.42
C ASN A 112 -77.57 -35.79 19.32
N HIS A 113 -76.91 -35.89 18.15
CA HIS A 113 -75.43 -35.82 18.04
C HIS A 113 -74.90 -34.76 17.04
N VAL A 114 -75.68 -33.75 16.68
CA VAL A 114 -75.23 -32.70 15.74
C VAL A 114 -74.14 -31.82 16.36
N GLU A 115 -74.31 -31.41 17.63
CA GLU A 115 -73.34 -30.56 18.34
C GLU A 115 -72.00 -31.27 18.57
N GLU A 116 -72.03 -32.57 18.91
CA GLU A 116 -70.82 -33.37 19.10
C GLU A 116 -70.01 -33.54 17.80
N LYS A 117 -70.69 -33.69 16.65
CA LYS A 117 -70.04 -33.72 15.34
C LYS A 117 -69.39 -32.37 15.00
N ALA A 118 -70.09 -31.26 15.24
CA ALA A 118 -69.53 -29.92 15.04
C ALA A 118 -68.29 -29.68 15.92
N LYS A 119 -68.36 -30.07 17.19
CA LYS A 119 -67.23 -29.99 18.13
C LYS A 119 -66.05 -30.88 17.71
N LEU A 120 -66.32 -32.07 17.17
CA LEU A 120 -65.28 -32.96 16.64
C LEU A 120 -64.59 -32.39 15.39
N GLU A 121 -65.31 -31.66 14.53
CA GLU A 121 -64.70 -30.98 13.38
C GLU A 121 -63.85 -29.78 13.82
N GLN A 122 -64.32 -28.98 14.78
CA GLN A 122 -63.53 -27.89 15.39
C GLN A 122 -62.21 -28.41 15.98
N LEU A 123 -62.25 -29.50 16.75
CA LEU A 123 -61.04 -30.11 17.31
C LEU A 123 -60.09 -30.68 16.24
N LYS A 124 -60.61 -31.13 15.09
CA LYS A 124 -59.78 -31.55 13.95
C LYS A 124 -59.09 -30.36 13.27
N THR A 125 -59.80 -29.22 13.11
CA THR A 125 -59.18 -28.00 12.57
C THR A 125 -58.13 -27.44 13.52
N GLU A 126 -58.43 -27.30 14.82
CA GLU A 126 -57.46 -26.84 15.83
C GLU A 126 -56.21 -27.73 15.87
N LYS A 127 -56.37 -29.06 15.85
CA LYS A 127 -55.26 -30.00 15.78
C LYS A 127 -54.38 -29.78 14.53
N ASN A 128 -55.00 -29.57 13.38
CA ASN A 128 -54.27 -29.32 12.13
C ASN A 128 -53.52 -27.98 12.18
N ASP A 129 -54.14 -26.93 12.72
CA ASP A 129 -53.53 -25.61 12.84
C ASP A 129 -52.34 -25.63 13.82
N ILE A 130 -52.48 -26.27 14.98
CA ILE A 130 -51.38 -26.50 15.93
C ILE A 130 -50.25 -27.30 15.27
N GLN A 131 -50.58 -28.34 14.49
CA GLN A 131 -49.57 -29.14 13.79
C GLN A 131 -48.87 -28.35 12.67
N GLN A 132 -49.53 -27.38 12.04
CA GLN A 132 -48.91 -26.47 11.08
C GLN A 132 -48.03 -25.42 11.78
N GLN A 133 -48.48 -24.85 12.90
CA GLN A 133 -47.69 -23.93 13.73
C GLN A 133 -46.39 -24.60 14.19
N LEU A 134 -46.45 -25.80 14.78
CA LEU A 134 -45.26 -26.55 15.20
C LEU A 134 -44.25 -26.79 14.05
N LYS A 135 -44.73 -27.10 12.84
CA LYS A 135 -43.87 -27.26 11.64
C LYS A 135 -43.24 -25.95 11.17
N ASN A 136 -43.90 -24.81 11.41
CA ASN A 136 -43.36 -23.49 11.07
C ASN A 136 -42.33 -23.04 12.11
N ASP A 137 -42.62 -23.22 13.40
CA ASP A 137 -41.70 -22.97 14.51
C ASP A 137 -40.41 -23.81 14.40
N GLU A 138 -40.53 -25.09 14.01
CA GLU A 138 -39.39 -25.97 13.79
C GLU A 138 -38.50 -25.47 12.63
N LYS A 139 -39.11 -25.04 11.51
CA LYS A 139 -38.38 -24.42 10.39
C LYS A 139 -37.71 -23.12 10.80
N GLU A 140 -38.38 -22.28 11.59
CA GLU A 140 -37.83 -21.00 12.04
C GLU A 140 -36.67 -21.21 13.02
N ARG A 141 -36.76 -22.19 13.93
CA ARG A 141 -35.63 -22.62 14.77
C ARG A 141 -34.46 -23.09 13.91
N MET A 142 -34.71 -23.98 12.95
CA MET A 142 -33.65 -24.50 12.06
C MET A 142 -33.00 -23.37 11.25
N GLN A 143 -33.77 -22.39 10.77
CA GLN A 143 -33.24 -21.21 10.08
C GLN A 143 -32.39 -20.34 11.02
N ARG A 144 -32.85 -20.10 12.26
CA ARG A 144 -32.08 -19.37 13.29
C ARG A 144 -30.77 -20.07 13.64
N ASP A 145 -30.77 -21.40 13.75
CA ASP A 145 -29.56 -22.19 14.01
C ASP A 145 -28.58 -22.14 12.83
N ILE A 146 -29.07 -22.23 11.58
CA ILE A 146 -28.24 -22.08 10.38
C ILE A 146 -27.66 -20.65 10.29
N GLU A 147 -28.45 -19.63 10.59
CA GLU A 147 -27.95 -18.24 10.66
C GLU A 147 -26.91 -18.05 11.76
N TYR A 148 -27.13 -18.63 12.93
CA TYR A 148 -26.21 -18.58 14.05
C TYR A 148 -24.88 -19.25 13.68
N GLN A 149 -24.91 -20.46 13.11
CA GLN A 149 -23.71 -21.16 12.62
C GLN A 149 -22.98 -20.35 11.54
N ARG A 150 -23.70 -19.71 10.60
CA ARG A 150 -23.11 -18.83 9.59
C ARG A 150 -22.44 -17.60 10.21
N LYS A 151 -23.09 -16.93 11.17
CA LYS A 151 -22.55 -15.78 11.90
C LYS A 151 -21.32 -16.18 12.71
N MET A 152 -21.36 -17.31 13.43
CA MET A 152 -20.21 -17.84 14.18
C MET A 152 -19.03 -18.19 13.27
N LYS A 153 -19.28 -18.79 12.10
CA LYS A 153 -18.23 -19.06 11.12
C LYS A 153 -17.63 -17.77 10.55
N ALA A 154 -18.45 -16.79 10.18
CA ALA A 154 -17.98 -15.48 9.71
C ALA A 154 -17.09 -14.79 10.76
N ILE A 155 -17.51 -14.76 12.03
CA ILE A 155 -16.72 -14.20 13.14
C ILE A 155 -15.39 -14.96 13.33
N GLN A 156 -15.37 -16.29 13.19
CA GLN A 156 -14.13 -17.07 13.26
C GLN A 156 -13.19 -16.79 12.09
N ASP A 157 -13.72 -16.63 10.88
CA ASP A 157 -12.92 -16.36 9.69
C ASP A 157 -12.41 -14.90 9.67
N GLU A 158 -13.19 -13.93 10.15
CA GLU A 158 -12.76 -12.55 10.43
C GLU A 158 -11.66 -12.51 11.50
N LYS A 159 -11.82 -13.25 12.61
CA LYS A 159 -10.78 -13.34 13.66
C LYS A 159 -9.46 -13.89 13.09
N LYS A 160 -9.50 -14.95 12.29
CA LYS A 160 -8.30 -15.51 11.63
C LYS A 160 -7.69 -14.54 10.61
N ALA A 161 -8.51 -13.74 9.91
CA ALA A 161 -8.02 -12.74 8.98
C ALA A 161 -7.30 -11.59 9.72
N LEU A 162 -7.88 -11.11 10.83
CA LEU A 162 -7.26 -10.11 11.70
C LEU A 162 -5.96 -10.62 12.34
N GLU A 163 -5.94 -11.86 12.82
CA GLU A 163 -4.74 -12.49 13.40
C GLU A 163 -3.60 -12.60 12.37
N LYS A 164 -3.91 -13.00 11.13
CA LYS A 164 -2.93 -13.00 10.03
C LYS A 164 -2.45 -11.59 9.68
N ALA A 165 -3.34 -10.59 9.67
CA ALA A 165 -2.98 -9.21 9.39
C ALA A 165 -2.08 -8.61 10.48
N LEU A 166 -2.31 -8.95 11.75
CA LEU A 166 -1.43 -8.58 12.87
C LEU A 166 -0.05 -9.23 12.74
N GLN A 167 0.02 -10.55 12.53
CA GLN A 167 1.30 -11.26 12.32
C GLN A 167 2.08 -10.75 11.10
N GLN A 168 1.40 -10.25 10.06
CA GLN A 168 2.05 -9.59 8.92
C GLN A 168 2.61 -8.22 9.28
N LYS A 169 1.86 -7.41 10.04
CA LYS A 169 2.34 -6.11 10.54
C LYS A 169 3.52 -6.25 11.49
N GLU A 170 3.48 -7.19 12.43
CA GLU A 170 4.60 -7.48 13.34
C GLU A 170 5.88 -7.85 12.58
N LYS A 171 5.76 -8.64 11.51
CA LYS A 171 6.90 -8.98 10.62
C LYS A 171 7.40 -7.78 9.82
N GLU A 172 6.50 -6.92 9.35
CA GLU A 172 6.86 -5.69 8.63
C GLU A 172 7.55 -4.67 9.55
N GLU A 173 7.08 -4.55 10.80
CA GLU A 173 7.66 -3.69 11.82
C GLU A 173 9.03 -4.21 12.26
N ALA A 174 9.18 -5.50 12.54
CA ALA A 174 10.48 -6.13 12.82
C ALA A 174 11.47 -5.96 11.65
N PHE A 175 11.00 -6.06 10.40
CA PHE A 175 11.84 -5.80 9.23
C PHE A 175 12.28 -4.33 9.16
N LYS A 176 11.37 -3.36 9.38
CA LYS A 176 11.70 -1.94 9.46
C LYS A 176 12.65 -1.61 10.62
N GLU A 177 12.51 -2.27 11.76
CA GLU A 177 13.42 -2.14 12.89
C GLU A 177 14.81 -2.69 12.56
N SER A 178 14.89 -3.85 11.91
CA SER A 178 16.17 -4.40 11.43
C SER A 178 16.87 -3.46 10.42
N GLN A 179 16.12 -2.83 9.51
CA GLN A 179 16.67 -1.82 8.60
C GLN A 179 17.16 -0.57 9.34
N ARG A 180 16.44 -0.12 10.39
CA ARG A 180 16.89 1.00 11.24
C ARG A 180 18.17 0.67 11.99
N LEU A 181 18.28 -0.55 12.54
CA LEU A 181 19.49 -1.03 13.20
C LEU A 181 20.66 -1.15 12.22
N GLU A 182 20.44 -1.65 11.00
CA GLU A 182 21.48 -1.72 9.97
C GLU A 182 21.93 -0.32 9.50
N ALA A 183 20.99 0.63 9.37
CA ALA A 183 21.31 2.02 9.05
C ALA A 183 22.08 2.73 10.17
N LEU A 184 21.71 2.51 11.44
CA LEU A 184 22.46 3.00 12.60
C LEU A 184 23.87 2.40 12.63
N ARG A 185 24.01 1.10 12.41
CA ARG A 185 25.30 0.42 12.33
C ARG A 185 26.20 1.00 11.23
N LYS A 186 25.65 1.25 10.03
CA LYS A 186 26.39 1.92 8.94
C LYS A 186 26.84 3.33 9.32
N LEU A 187 26.01 4.11 10.01
CA LEU A 187 26.40 5.43 10.52
C LEU A 187 27.47 5.35 11.62
N GLU A 188 27.47 4.31 12.45
CA GLU A 188 28.54 4.05 13.42
C GLU A 188 29.84 3.62 12.75
N GLU A 189 29.77 2.75 11.74
CA GLU A 189 30.91 2.33 10.92
C GLU A 189 31.52 3.53 10.15
N GLU A 190 30.71 4.36 9.50
CA GLU A 190 31.16 5.63 8.88
C GLU A 190 31.80 6.57 9.90
N LYS A 191 31.21 6.74 11.08
CA LYS A 191 31.78 7.55 12.16
C LYS A 191 33.15 7.03 12.61
N GLN A 192 33.31 5.71 12.75
CA GLN A 192 34.60 5.09 13.09
C GLN A 192 35.63 5.29 11.97
N GLU A 193 35.26 5.12 10.69
CA GLU A 193 36.16 5.42 9.57
C GLU A 193 36.61 6.90 9.57
N TYR A 194 35.69 7.85 9.80
CA TYR A 194 36.05 9.27 9.90
C TYR A 194 36.97 9.55 11.11
N GLN A 195 36.77 8.88 12.24
CA GLN A 195 37.68 8.98 13.39
C GLN A 195 39.07 8.43 13.05
N GLN A 196 39.17 7.24 12.47
CA GLN A 196 40.44 6.64 12.05
C GLN A 196 41.19 7.52 11.03
N ARG A 197 40.50 8.05 10.00
CA ARG A 197 41.12 8.97 9.03
C ARG A 197 41.59 10.28 9.67
N MET A 198 40.90 10.76 10.70
CA MET A 198 41.34 11.94 11.46
C MET A 198 42.53 11.65 12.36
N GLU A 199 42.62 10.46 12.95
CA GLU A 199 43.78 10.01 13.72
C GLU A 199 44.99 9.76 12.84
N GLU A 200 44.82 9.08 11.69
CA GLU A 200 45.88 8.90 10.70
C GLU A 200 46.41 10.26 10.19
N LYS A 201 45.53 11.22 9.91
CA LYS A 201 45.94 12.57 9.52
C LYS A 201 46.70 13.30 10.63
N ARG A 202 46.28 13.16 11.89
CA ARG A 202 47.02 13.70 13.05
C ARG A 202 48.40 13.06 13.19
N GLU A 203 48.52 11.75 12.97
CA GLU A 203 49.83 11.08 12.94
C GLU A 203 50.71 11.57 11.79
N GLN A 204 50.17 11.68 10.57
CA GLN A 204 50.92 12.20 9.43
C GLN A 204 51.41 13.64 9.68
N ASP A 205 50.58 14.50 10.26
CA ASP A 205 50.97 15.87 10.62
C ASP A 205 51.98 15.90 11.78
N ARG A 206 51.93 14.93 12.71
CA ARG A 206 52.95 14.76 13.77
C ARG A 206 54.29 14.31 13.19
N ARG A 207 54.30 13.29 12.32
CA ARG A 207 55.50 12.79 11.64
C ARG A 207 56.16 13.88 10.78
N LYS A 208 55.37 14.67 10.04
CA LYS A 208 55.89 15.84 9.29
C LYS A 208 56.52 16.88 10.21
N LYS A 209 55.93 17.17 11.38
CA LYS A 209 56.55 18.07 12.37
C LYS A 209 57.87 17.51 12.89
N GLU A 210 57.92 16.23 13.24
CA GLU A 210 59.15 15.55 13.67
C GLU A 210 60.24 15.58 12.57
N GLU A 211 59.88 15.31 11.31
CA GLU A 211 60.79 15.42 10.15
C GLU A 211 61.29 16.86 9.91
N HIS A 212 60.40 17.86 10.03
CA HIS A 212 60.77 19.26 9.89
C HIS A 212 61.67 19.75 11.04
N GLU A 213 61.43 19.30 12.27
CA GLU A 213 62.27 19.61 13.43
C GLU A 213 63.66 18.96 13.32
N GLN A 214 63.73 17.71 12.83
CA GLN A 214 65.00 17.04 12.54
C GLN A 214 65.79 17.77 11.44
N ARG A 215 65.13 18.19 10.35
CA ARG A 215 65.78 19.00 9.30
C ARG A 215 66.23 20.36 9.81
N LEU A 216 65.46 21.03 10.66
CA LEU A 216 65.87 22.29 11.29
C LEU A 216 67.14 22.10 12.11
N LYS A 217 67.21 21.06 12.95
CA LYS A 217 68.43 20.74 13.72
C LYS A 217 69.63 20.44 12.82
N GLN A 218 69.44 19.66 11.75
CA GLN A 218 70.51 19.41 10.77
C GLN A 218 71.02 20.70 10.12
N VAL A 219 70.12 21.58 9.66
CA VAL A 219 70.48 22.87 9.05
C VAL A 219 71.12 23.83 10.07
N GLU A 220 70.68 23.84 11.33
CA GLU A 220 71.30 24.61 12.40
C GLU A 220 72.72 24.12 12.72
N ASP A 221 72.94 22.81 12.73
CA ASP A 221 74.25 22.23 13.00
C ASP A 221 75.21 22.41 11.80
N GLU A 222 74.74 22.24 10.57
CA GLU A 222 75.48 22.58 9.33
C GLU A 222 75.81 24.09 9.26
N ALA A 223 74.92 24.96 9.72
CA ALA A 223 75.18 26.39 9.81
C ALA A 223 76.25 26.71 10.87
N LYS A 224 76.21 26.06 12.04
CA LYS A 224 77.24 26.22 13.09
C LYS A 224 78.61 25.72 12.62
N THR A 225 78.69 24.56 11.96
CA THR A 225 79.97 24.07 11.42
C THR A 225 80.50 25.02 10.35
N SER A 226 79.64 25.47 9.43
CA SER A 226 80.02 26.45 8.40
C SER A 226 80.49 27.77 9.00
N GLN A 227 79.90 28.22 10.11
CA GLN A 227 80.31 29.42 10.82
C GLN A 227 81.67 29.26 11.53
N VAL A 228 81.95 28.09 12.10
CA VAL A 228 83.27 27.75 12.66
C VAL A 228 84.33 27.67 11.55
N ASP A 229 84.02 27.04 10.42
CA ASP A 229 84.92 26.95 9.27
C ASP A 229 85.23 28.33 8.68
N LEU A 230 84.23 29.21 8.56
CA LEU A 230 84.46 30.61 8.16
C LEU A 230 85.35 31.35 9.16
N ALA A 231 85.11 31.22 10.47
CA ALA A 231 85.96 31.84 11.50
C ALA A 231 87.41 31.32 11.46
N ASN A 232 87.61 30.02 11.18
CA ASN A 232 88.94 29.43 10.99
C ASN A 232 89.63 30.00 9.74
N ILE A 233 88.93 30.11 8.61
CA ILE A 233 89.44 30.70 7.36
C ILE A 233 89.78 32.19 7.56
N GLU A 234 88.93 32.96 8.26
CA GLU A 234 89.22 34.36 8.59
C GLU A 234 90.45 34.50 9.48
N ALA A 235 90.64 33.61 10.47
CA ALA A 235 91.83 33.59 11.31
C ALA A 235 93.10 33.21 10.54
N GLU A 236 93.01 32.27 9.59
CA GLU A 236 94.12 31.91 8.71
C GLU A 236 94.49 33.07 7.75
N ILE A 237 93.50 33.73 7.15
CA ILE A 237 93.72 34.94 6.33
C ILE A 237 94.35 36.07 7.17
N GLN A 238 93.93 36.29 8.41
CA GLN A 238 94.55 37.29 9.30
C GLN A 238 96.01 36.94 9.63
N LYS A 239 96.31 35.66 9.87
CA LYS A 239 97.66 35.17 10.11
C LYS A 239 98.56 35.38 8.89
N ASP A 240 98.09 35.03 7.69
CA ASP A 240 98.79 35.24 6.43
C ASP A 240 99.04 36.74 6.15
N LEU A 241 98.06 37.61 6.43
CA LEU A 241 98.21 39.05 6.33
C LEU A 241 99.24 39.61 7.32
N LEU A 242 99.34 39.03 8.52
CA LEU A 242 100.39 39.39 9.49
C LEU A 242 101.77 38.88 9.07
N GLN A 243 101.87 37.68 8.47
CA GLN A 243 103.13 37.19 7.90
C GLN A 243 103.61 38.07 6.74
N ARG A 244 102.74 38.36 5.77
CA ARG A 244 103.07 39.28 4.66
C ARG A 244 103.47 40.67 5.14
N LYS A 245 102.88 41.18 6.23
CA LYS A 245 103.30 42.46 6.83
C LYS A 245 104.70 42.38 7.42
N LYS A 246 105.07 41.27 8.07
CA LYS A 246 106.45 41.06 8.57
C LYS A 246 107.45 40.92 7.43
N GLU A 247 107.15 40.10 6.43
CA GLU A 247 107.97 39.93 5.23
C GLU A 247 108.21 41.27 4.50
N LEU A 248 107.18 42.13 4.42
CA LEU A 248 107.31 43.48 3.88
C LEU A 248 108.19 44.40 4.75
N GLN A 249 108.09 44.31 6.07
CA GLN A 249 108.95 45.07 6.99
C GLN A 249 110.40 44.59 6.91
N GLU A 250 110.66 43.29 6.91
CA GLU A 250 111.99 42.70 6.73
C GLU A 250 112.60 43.10 5.37
N ALA A 251 111.80 43.11 4.29
CA ALA A 251 112.23 43.59 2.98
C ALA A 251 112.53 45.10 2.95
N GLU A 252 111.76 45.91 3.69
CA GLU A 252 112.01 47.36 3.83
C GLU A 252 113.25 47.64 4.68
N GLU A 253 113.49 46.88 5.75
CA GLU A 253 114.72 46.95 6.56
C GLU A 253 115.95 46.55 5.74
N LEU A 254 115.89 45.44 4.99
CA LEU A 254 116.96 45.03 4.07
C LEU A 254 117.24 46.07 2.98
N LYS A 255 116.19 46.71 2.43
CA LYS A 255 116.34 47.82 1.49
C LYS A 255 117.01 49.03 2.13
N ASN A 256 116.61 49.40 3.34
CA ASN A 256 117.20 50.51 4.09
C ASN A 256 118.66 50.23 4.48
N GLU A 257 119.00 48.97 4.80
CA GLU A 257 120.39 48.56 5.06
C GLU A 257 121.24 48.58 3.79
N ALA A 258 120.72 48.07 2.67
CA ALA A 258 121.39 48.17 1.36
C ALA A 258 121.59 49.63 0.92
N GLU A 259 120.62 50.52 1.17
CA GLU A 259 120.77 51.96 0.94
C GLU A 259 121.84 52.59 1.85
N ARG A 260 121.92 52.19 3.13
CA ARG A 260 123.01 52.61 4.03
C ARG A 260 124.37 52.15 3.53
N GLN A 261 124.51 50.87 3.16
CA GLN A 261 125.76 50.32 2.61
C GLN A 261 126.16 51.02 1.30
N ALA A 262 125.20 51.28 0.40
CA ALA A 262 125.45 52.03 -0.83
C ALA A 262 125.88 53.49 -0.57
N ASN A 263 125.33 54.14 0.46
CA ASN A 263 125.73 55.49 0.86
C ASN A 263 127.12 55.52 1.54
N VAL A 264 127.47 54.49 2.33
CA VAL A 264 128.82 54.32 2.88
C VAL A 264 129.84 54.11 1.75
N LEU A 265 129.57 53.21 0.81
CA LEU A 265 130.45 52.98 -0.35
C LEU A 265 130.62 54.22 -1.23
N LYS A 266 129.59 55.07 -1.37
CA LYS A 266 129.72 56.37 -2.03
C LYS A 266 130.64 57.32 -1.25
N ALA A 267 130.47 57.42 0.07
CA ALA A 267 131.32 58.26 0.90
C ALA A 267 132.78 57.77 0.90
N GLU A 268 133.01 56.46 0.90
CA GLU A 268 134.35 55.86 0.74
C GLU A 268 134.94 56.17 -0.63
N SER A 269 134.16 56.02 -1.72
CA SER A 269 134.55 56.41 -3.08
C SER A 269 134.90 57.90 -3.19
N GLU A 270 134.10 58.79 -2.57
CA GLU A 270 134.38 60.23 -2.52
C GLU A 270 135.67 60.54 -1.74
N ILE A 271 135.96 59.81 -0.65
CA ILE A 271 137.22 59.92 0.09
C ILE A 271 138.41 59.44 -0.75
N GLU A 272 138.28 58.33 -1.47
CA GLU A 272 139.33 57.83 -2.38
C GLU A 272 139.59 58.80 -3.54
N GLU A 273 138.54 59.37 -4.14
CA GLU A 273 138.66 60.42 -5.17
C GLU A 273 139.36 61.66 -4.64
N VAL A 274 139.01 62.15 -3.44
CA VAL A 274 139.69 63.30 -2.80
C VAL A 274 141.16 62.99 -2.51
N GLN A 275 141.48 61.79 -2.00
CA GLN A 275 142.87 61.38 -1.79
C GLN A 275 143.66 61.25 -3.11
N HIS A 276 143.01 60.79 -4.18
CA HIS A 276 143.61 60.71 -5.51
C HIS A 276 143.87 62.11 -6.09
N GLN A 277 142.94 63.06 -5.91
CA GLN A 277 143.13 64.46 -6.29
C GLN A 277 144.25 65.14 -5.47
N GLN A 278 144.37 64.85 -4.17
CA GLN A 278 145.49 65.32 -3.34
C GLN A 278 146.84 64.79 -3.86
N LYS A 279 146.95 63.48 -4.13
CA LYS A 279 148.16 62.89 -4.74
C LYS A 279 148.50 63.49 -6.11
N LEU A 280 147.51 63.84 -6.92
CA LEU A 280 147.72 64.52 -8.21
C LEU A 280 148.19 65.98 -8.04
N SER A 281 147.82 66.66 -6.97
CA SER A 281 148.22 68.05 -6.70
C SER A 281 149.60 68.19 -6.04
N GLU A 282 150.11 67.14 -5.39
CA GLU A 282 151.49 67.12 -4.87
C GLU A 282 152.59 67.10 -5.97
N TYR A 283 152.25 66.85 -7.23
CA TYR A 283 153.22 66.57 -8.29
C TYR A 283 153.55 67.70 -9.28
N LYS A 284 153.03 68.93 -9.12
CA LYS A 284 153.32 70.04 -10.06
C LYS A 284 153.49 71.42 -9.43
N GLU A 285 154.74 71.84 -9.34
CA GLU A 285 155.15 73.25 -9.34
C GLU A 285 155.31 73.82 -10.78
N PRO A 286 155.35 75.16 -10.96
CA PRO A 286 155.04 75.85 -12.23
C PRO A 286 156.35 76.17 -13.06
N PRO A 287 156.37 76.99 -14.16
CA PRO A 287 155.30 77.86 -14.72
C PRO A 287 155.16 77.94 -16.27
N GLN A 288 154.17 78.75 -16.70
CA GLN A 288 154.10 79.68 -17.86
C GLN A 288 152.86 79.58 -18.79
N GLN A 289 152.45 80.76 -19.26
CA GLN A 289 151.24 81.17 -20.01
C GLN A 289 151.43 81.06 -21.56
N PRO A 290 150.47 81.31 -22.50
CA PRO A 290 149.26 82.18 -22.39
C PRO A 290 147.93 81.84 -23.17
N ILE A 291 146.80 82.40 -22.69
CA ILE A 291 145.74 83.27 -23.32
C ILE A 291 145.34 83.02 -24.82
N PRO A 292 144.05 83.16 -25.33
CA PRO A 292 142.82 83.80 -24.78
C PRO A 292 141.42 83.08 -24.93
N ASN A 293 140.39 83.72 -24.32
CA ASN A 293 138.95 83.80 -24.68
C ASN A 293 137.99 82.59 -24.59
N SER A 294 137.06 82.62 -23.62
CA SER A 294 135.65 83.08 -23.81
C SER A 294 134.86 83.09 -22.48
N MET A 295 133.71 83.77 -22.44
CA MET A 295 133.01 84.19 -21.22
C MET A 295 131.95 83.22 -20.68
N ASP A 296 131.75 83.32 -19.35
CA ASP A 296 130.55 83.09 -18.53
C ASP A 296 129.96 81.68 -18.29
N VAL A 297 129.76 81.44 -16.98
CA VAL A 297 129.49 80.22 -16.18
C VAL A 297 128.76 80.76 -14.91
N PRO A 298 127.92 80.05 -14.11
CA PRO A 298 127.80 78.58 -13.93
C PRO A 298 126.39 77.94 -13.97
N ILE A 299 126.41 76.59 -14.03
CA ILE A 299 125.31 75.61 -14.03
C ILE A 299 125.84 74.33 -13.31
N SER A 300 125.14 73.61 -12.42
CA SER A 300 123.87 73.82 -11.68
C SER A 300 123.70 72.83 -10.52
N HIS A 301 122.96 73.23 -9.47
CA HIS A 301 122.20 72.34 -8.58
C HIS A 301 120.72 72.80 -8.57
N PRO A 302 119.74 71.99 -8.11
CA PRO A 302 119.64 70.53 -8.00
C PRO A 302 118.35 69.97 -8.68
N GLY A 303 118.08 68.66 -8.59
CA GLY A 303 116.69 68.19 -8.47
C GLY A 303 116.20 67.00 -9.33
N VAL A 304 115.67 66.00 -8.60
CA VAL A 304 114.49 65.17 -8.94
C VAL A 304 114.50 64.37 -10.26
N ALA A 305 114.98 63.13 -10.19
CA ALA A 305 114.64 62.09 -11.17
C ALA A 305 113.32 61.39 -10.79
N SER A 306 112.21 61.84 -11.36
CA SER A 306 110.92 61.14 -11.29
C SER A 306 110.81 60.09 -12.40
N ALA A 307 111.00 58.81 -12.07
CA ALA A 307 110.71 57.69 -12.97
C ALA A 307 109.37 57.05 -12.60
N SER A 308 108.31 57.41 -13.33
CA SER A 308 106.95 56.90 -13.13
C SER A 308 106.78 55.46 -13.62
N MET A 309 105.94 54.71 -12.93
CA MET A 309 105.50 53.34 -13.28
C MET A 309 105.13 53.18 -14.75
N GLN A 310 105.64 52.13 -15.40
CA GLN A 310 104.95 51.46 -16.51
C GLN A 310 105.00 49.95 -16.30
N THR A 311 103.82 49.34 -16.30
CA THR A 311 103.60 47.90 -16.11
C THR A 311 104.00 47.10 -17.35
N ALA A 312 104.89 46.11 -17.21
CA ALA A 312 105.20 45.14 -18.25
C ALA A 312 104.91 43.71 -17.77
N ALA A 313 104.25 42.92 -18.61
CA ALA A 313 103.66 41.65 -18.25
C ALA A 313 104.64 40.46 -18.29
N THR A 314 104.50 39.52 -17.36
CA THR A 314 105.01 38.14 -17.49
C THR A 314 103.87 37.22 -17.95
N VAL A 315 103.82 36.94 -19.25
CA VAL A 315 102.88 35.99 -19.87
C VAL A 315 103.59 34.67 -20.13
N VAL A 316 103.02 33.57 -19.60
CA VAL A 316 103.49 32.20 -19.85
C VAL A 316 103.26 31.82 -21.32
N PRO A 317 104.25 31.23 -22.03
CA PRO A 317 104.09 30.85 -23.43
C PRO A 317 103.08 29.69 -23.59
N LYS A 318 102.06 29.91 -24.42
CA LYS A 318 101.12 28.86 -24.86
C LYS A 318 101.67 28.17 -26.10
N LEU A 319 101.89 26.85 -26.00
CA LEU A 319 102.11 25.97 -27.17
C LEU A 319 100.99 26.15 -28.19
N THR A 320 101.34 26.19 -29.49
CA THR A 320 100.35 26.51 -30.53
C THR A 320 99.68 25.26 -31.09
N MET A 321 98.41 25.38 -31.48
CA MET A 321 97.60 24.26 -32.01
C MET A 321 98.23 23.53 -33.21
N LYS A 322 99.16 24.15 -33.94
CA LYS A 322 99.86 23.50 -35.07
C LYS A 322 100.72 22.32 -34.64
N GLU A 323 101.41 22.42 -33.50
CA GLU A 323 102.29 21.34 -33.01
C GLU A 323 101.46 20.14 -32.52
N ARG A 324 100.33 20.40 -31.83
CA ARG A 324 99.38 19.35 -31.41
C ARG A 324 98.64 18.64 -32.55
N LEU A 325 98.62 19.21 -33.75
CA LEU A 325 97.97 18.60 -34.92
C LEU A 325 98.92 17.71 -35.73
N GLN A 326 100.23 17.73 -35.44
CA GLN A 326 101.23 17.00 -36.22
C GLN A 326 101.49 15.56 -35.71
N GLU A 327 100.95 15.20 -34.55
CA GLU A 327 101.07 13.87 -33.92
C GLU A 327 99.79 13.01 -34.00
N LEU A 328 98.71 13.52 -34.61
CA LEU A 328 97.44 12.79 -34.69
C LEU A 328 97.44 11.75 -35.83
N ASP A 329 97.73 10.52 -35.45
CA ASP A 329 97.73 9.34 -36.32
C ASP A 329 96.37 9.16 -37.03
N PHE A 330 96.35 9.38 -38.35
CA PHE A 330 95.13 9.53 -39.14
C PHE A 330 94.25 8.27 -39.15
N GLU A 331 94.85 7.07 -38.98
CA GLU A 331 94.08 5.82 -38.90
C GLU A 331 93.29 5.70 -37.60
N ALA A 332 93.83 6.17 -36.47
CA ALA A 332 93.13 6.18 -35.19
C ALA A 332 91.88 7.07 -35.27
N VAL A 333 92.02 8.29 -35.81
CA VAL A 333 90.90 9.26 -35.96
C VAL A 333 89.82 8.71 -36.91
N LYS A 334 90.20 8.03 -37.99
CA LYS A 334 89.28 7.37 -38.92
C LYS A 334 88.51 6.21 -38.27
N ASN A 335 89.18 5.41 -37.44
CA ASN A 335 88.55 4.30 -36.71
C ASN A 335 87.60 4.80 -35.61
N TYR A 336 87.99 5.82 -34.84
CA TYR A 336 87.12 6.44 -33.82
C TYR A 336 85.90 7.12 -34.42
N SER A 337 86.05 7.89 -35.51
CA SER A 337 84.91 8.51 -36.20
C SER A 337 83.96 7.47 -36.83
N GLY A 338 84.50 6.40 -37.42
CA GLY A 338 83.71 5.26 -37.91
C GLY A 338 82.93 4.53 -36.81
N GLN A 339 83.49 4.40 -35.61
CA GLN A 339 82.76 3.86 -34.45
C GLN A 339 81.70 4.84 -33.94
N ALA A 340 82.01 6.14 -33.83
CA ALA A 340 81.08 7.17 -33.37
C ALA A 340 79.83 7.24 -34.26
N ILE A 341 79.98 7.19 -35.59
CA ILE A 341 78.87 7.16 -36.55
C ILE A 341 78.01 5.89 -36.38
N LYS A 342 78.64 4.73 -36.20
CA LYS A 342 77.91 3.46 -35.94
C LYS A 342 77.16 3.49 -34.59
N PHE A 343 77.72 4.17 -33.59
CA PHE A 343 77.10 4.29 -32.26
C PHE A 343 75.92 5.26 -32.27
N THR A 344 76.05 6.43 -32.89
CA THR A 344 74.96 7.41 -33.04
C THR A 344 73.82 6.87 -33.89
N ALA A 345 74.11 6.16 -34.99
CA ALA A 345 73.08 5.50 -35.80
C ALA A 345 72.30 4.44 -35.00
N LYS A 346 72.99 3.57 -34.23
CA LYS A 346 72.35 2.55 -33.37
C LYS A 346 71.56 3.19 -32.21
N ALA A 347 72.06 4.27 -31.63
CA ALA A 347 71.36 5.02 -30.58
C ALA A 347 70.08 5.69 -31.11
N SER A 348 70.16 6.31 -32.29
CA SER A 348 69.00 6.92 -32.98
C SER A 348 67.90 5.89 -33.26
N VAL A 349 68.23 4.72 -33.82
CA VAL A 349 67.25 3.65 -34.11
C VAL A 349 66.63 3.04 -32.83
N LYS A 350 67.39 2.95 -31.72
CA LYS A 350 66.83 2.53 -30.43
C LYS A 350 65.96 3.62 -29.79
N GLY A 351 66.35 4.89 -29.92
CA GLY A 351 65.59 6.06 -29.45
C GLY A 351 64.26 6.19 -30.17
N SER A 352 64.24 6.13 -31.50
CA SER A 352 63.03 6.23 -32.31
C SER A 352 62.04 5.08 -32.03
N LYS A 353 62.52 3.84 -31.85
CA LYS A 353 61.68 2.71 -31.42
C LYS A 353 61.06 2.91 -30.02
N ARG A 354 61.81 3.48 -29.06
CA ARG A 354 61.27 3.84 -27.74
C ARG A 354 60.24 4.97 -27.82
N ALA A 355 60.52 6.02 -28.58
CA ALA A 355 59.60 7.14 -28.79
C ALA A 355 58.30 6.68 -29.49
N TYR A 356 58.40 5.83 -30.51
CA TYR A 356 57.23 5.23 -31.18
C TYR A 356 56.40 4.37 -30.23
N LYS A 357 57.05 3.57 -29.37
CA LYS A 357 56.34 2.77 -28.36
C LYS A 357 55.61 3.67 -27.35
N LEU A 358 56.28 4.69 -26.80
CA LEU A 358 55.66 5.68 -25.90
C LEU A 358 54.47 6.42 -26.57
N ALA A 359 54.61 6.83 -27.83
CA ALA A 359 53.53 7.47 -28.58
C ALA A 359 52.32 6.54 -28.78
N ARG A 360 52.57 5.26 -29.11
CA ARG A 360 51.54 4.23 -29.24
C ARG A 360 50.85 3.92 -27.91
N ASP A 361 51.61 3.78 -26.84
CA ASP A 361 51.09 3.49 -25.50
C ASP A 361 50.27 4.68 -24.96
N HIS A 362 50.72 5.92 -25.19
CA HIS A 362 49.95 7.14 -24.88
C HIS A 362 48.67 7.26 -25.74
N GLN A 363 48.71 6.89 -27.03
CA GLN A 363 47.52 6.86 -27.88
C GLN A 363 46.52 5.78 -27.44
N ALA A 364 46.99 4.62 -26.99
CA ALA A 364 46.17 3.56 -26.42
C ALA A 364 45.53 4.00 -25.09
N SER A 365 46.32 4.61 -24.18
CA SER A 365 45.82 5.20 -22.93
C SER A 365 44.73 6.26 -23.18
N ARG A 366 44.93 7.16 -24.16
CA ARG A 366 43.90 8.14 -24.56
C ARG A 366 42.64 7.51 -25.15
N LYS A 367 42.72 6.34 -25.81
CA LYS A 367 41.53 5.60 -26.28
C LYS A 367 40.79 4.95 -25.10
N ALA A 368 41.51 4.27 -24.21
CA ALA A 368 40.93 3.68 -22.99
C ALA A 368 40.24 4.74 -22.12
N ALA A 369 40.89 5.87 -21.84
CA ALA A 369 40.31 6.97 -21.07
C ALA A 369 39.10 7.65 -21.75
N LYS A 370 38.97 7.55 -23.08
CA LYS A 370 37.75 7.99 -23.80
C LYS A 370 36.62 6.96 -23.68
N GLN A 371 36.93 5.67 -23.78
CA GLN A 371 35.95 4.59 -23.60
C GLN A 371 35.41 4.58 -22.17
N GLU A 372 36.28 4.68 -21.16
CA GLU A 372 35.89 4.77 -19.75
C GLU A 372 34.98 5.98 -19.48
N LYS A 373 35.29 7.15 -20.06
CA LYS A 373 34.40 8.33 -19.98
C LYS A 373 33.06 8.10 -20.67
N GLN A 374 33.02 7.40 -21.80
CA GLN A 374 31.75 7.03 -22.44
C GLN A 374 30.95 6.04 -21.59
N GLU A 375 31.58 5.05 -20.97
CA GLU A 375 30.91 4.12 -20.05
C GLU A 375 30.40 4.81 -18.78
N GLN A 376 31.16 5.75 -18.21
CA GLN A 376 30.69 6.54 -17.07
C GLN A 376 29.51 7.44 -17.45
N LEU A 377 29.50 7.99 -18.67
CA LEU A 377 28.37 8.75 -19.20
C LEU A 377 27.15 7.86 -19.48
N SER A 378 27.31 6.68 -20.08
CA SER A 378 26.19 5.76 -20.31
C SER A 378 25.61 5.25 -18.99
N LYS A 379 26.45 4.88 -18.01
CA LYS A 379 26.00 4.50 -16.65
C LYS A 379 25.21 5.63 -15.96
N LYS A 380 25.58 6.90 -16.17
CA LYS A 380 24.80 8.06 -15.67
C LYS A 380 23.46 8.20 -16.39
N MET A 381 23.45 8.12 -17.73
CA MET A 381 22.21 8.16 -18.52
C MET A 381 21.25 7.02 -18.15
N ASP A 382 21.77 5.80 -17.96
CA ASP A 382 20.98 4.63 -17.52
C ASP A 382 20.41 4.83 -16.10
N PHE A 383 21.16 5.47 -15.21
CA PHE A 383 20.69 5.81 -13.86
C PHE A 383 19.60 6.88 -13.90
N GLU A 384 19.77 7.94 -14.69
CA GLU A 384 18.75 8.98 -14.89
C GLU A 384 17.49 8.42 -15.59
N ALA A 385 17.63 7.50 -16.54
CA ALA A 385 16.52 6.78 -17.16
C ALA A 385 15.75 5.94 -16.12
N LYS A 386 16.46 5.17 -15.27
CA LYS A 386 15.81 4.43 -14.16
C LYS A 386 15.08 5.38 -13.21
N LEU A 387 15.76 6.42 -12.73
CA LEU A 387 15.19 7.43 -11.82
C LEU A 387 13.95 8.12 -12.40
N THR A 388 13.94 8.43 -13.70
CA THR A 388 12.77 9.02 -14.37
C THR A 388 11.63 8.01 -14.51
N THR A 389 11.89 6.75 -14.84
CA THR A 389 10.84 5.71 -14.86
C THR A 389 10.24 5.45 -13.47
N GLU A 390 11.05 5.48 -12.40
CA GLU A 390 10.56 5.35 -11.02
C GLU A 390 9.74 6.55 -10.59
N LYS A 391 10.18 7.78 -10.91
CA LYS A 391 9.38 9.00 -10.71
C LYS A 391 8.03 8.94 -11.43
N ILE A 392 7.98 8.41 -12.66
CA ILE A 392 6.72 8.25 -13.40
C ILE A 392 5.81 7.22 -12.69
N LYS A 393 6.34 6.05 -12.31
CA LYS A 393 5.58 5.04 -11.55
C LYS A 393 5.00 5.60 -10.25
N PHE A 394 5.84 6.28 -9.46
CA PHE A 394 5.44 6.91 -8.20
C PHE A 394 4.36 7.99 -8.41
N MET A 395 4.49 8.81 -9.46
CA MET A 395 3.46 9.81 -9.80
C MET A 395 2.15 9.16 -10.25
N ASP A 396 2.17 8.01 -10.91
CA ASP A 396 0.96 7.28 -11.29
C ASP A 396 0.34 6.50 -10.12
N GLU A 397 1.13 6.02 -9.17
CA GLU A 397 0.65 5.50 -7.88
C GLU A 397 -0.03 6.60 -7.06
N LEU A 398 0.60 7.77 -6.89
CA LEU A 398 -0.02 8.93 -6.23
C LEU A 398 -1.32 9.40 -6.93
N LYS A 399 -1.41 9.32 -8.25
CA LYS A 399 -2.66 9.60 -8.98
C LYS A 399 -3.73 8.56 -8.66
N LYS A 400 -3.39 7.27 -8.65
CA LYS A 400 -4.33 6.18 -8.30
C LYS A 400 -4.85 6.35 -6.88
N ASP A 401 -3.97 6.62 -5.91
CA ASP A 401 -4.35 6.82 -4.51
C ASP A 401 -5.26 8.02 -4.33
N LYS A 402 -4.96 9.17 -4.96
CA LYS A 402 -5.88 10.32 -4.99
C LYS A 402 -7.25 9.97 -5.55
N LEU A 403 -7.29 9.17 -6.63
CA LEU A 403 -8.53 8.75 -7.27
C LEU A 403 -9.32 7.74 -6.41
N ILE A 404 -8.63 6.92 -5.59
CA ILE A 404 -9.25 6.06 -4.58
C ILE A 404 -9.84 6.91 -3.44
N GLN A 405 -9.06 7.84 -2.88
CA GLN A 405 -9.52 8.76 -1.83
C GLN A 405 -10.71 9.61 -2.29
N GLU A 406 -10.69 10.15 -3.51
CA GLU A 406 -11.82 10.90 -4.08
C GLU A 406 -13.07 10.01 -4.22
N LYS A 407 -12.91 8.76 -4.67
CA LYS A 407 -14.01 7.78 -4.73
C LYS A 407 -14.57 7.44 -3.34
N GLU A 408 -13.74 7.36 -2.32
CA GLU A 408 -14.15 7.10 -0.94
C GLU A 408 -14.88 8.30 -0.32
N LEU A 409 -14.33 9.50 -0.44
CA LEU A 409 -15.00 10.75 -0.04
C LEU A 409 -16.35 10.90 -0.75
N LYS A 410 -16.43 10.60 -2.05
CA LYS A 410 -17.68 10.63 -2.83
C LYS A 410 -18.67 9.54 -2.41
N LYS A 411 -18.22 8.38 -1.91
CA LYS A 411 -19.09 7.35 -1.31
C LYS A 411 -19.61 7.82 0.06
N GLN A 412 -18.75 8.35 0.92
CA GLN A 412 -19.12 8.88 2.24
C GLN A 412 -20.12 10.05 2.11
N ALA A 413 -19.86 11.02 1.24
CA ALA A 413 -20.79 12.13 0.97
C ALA A 413 -22.16 11.65 0.47
N ARG A 414 -22.21 10.58 -0.34
CA ARG A 414 -23.46 9.93 -0.79
C ARG A 414 -24.16 9.13 0.31
N GLN A 415 -23.45 8.64 1.33
CA GLN A 415 -24.06 8.00 2.50
C GLN A 415 -24.63 9.07 3.42
N GLN A 416 -23.86 10.10 3.74
CA GLN A 416 -24.30 11.25 4.53
C GLN A 416 -25.51 11.95 3.89
N SER A 417 -25.54 12.15 2.56
CA SER A 417 -26.70 12.77 1.90
C SER A 417 -27.96 11.90 1.99
N ARG A 418 -27.83 10.57 1.91
CA ARG A 418 -28.94 9.62 2.11
C ARG A 418 -29.40 9.56 3.57
N GLU A 419 -28.50 9.73 4.53
CA GLU A 419 -28.83 9.78 5.95
C GLU A 419 -29.51 11.10 6.32
N ALA A 420 -29.03 12.23 5.81
CA ALA A 420 -29.71 13.51 5.91
C ALA A 420 -31.10 13.46 5.25
N GLU A 421 -31.25 12.87 4.07
CA GLU A 421 -32.55 12.70 3.42
C GLU A 421 -33.50 11.79 4.25
N LYS A 422 -32.99 10.73 4.87
CA LYS A 422 -33.77 9.91 5.82
C LYS A 422 -34.20 10.72 7.05
N GLN A 423 -33.30 11.52 7.62
CA GLN A 423 -33.60 12.39 8.77
C GLN A 423 -34.67 13.42 8.41
N VAL A 424 -34.54 14.10 7.26
CA VAL A 424 -35.56 15.03 6.75
C VAL A 424 -36.91 14.32 6.57
N ARG A 425 -36.96 13.13 5.96
CA ARG A 425 -38.21 12.35 5.83
C ARG A 425 -38.81 11.93 7.19
N ILE A 426 -37.98 11.69 8.21
CA ILE A 426 -38.43 11.39 9.58
C ILE A 426 -38.97 12.65 10.25
N GLU A 427 -38.28 13.78 10.12
CA GLU A 427 -38.75 15.09 10.60
C GLU A 427 -40.04 15.53 9.91
N GLU A 428 -40.18 15.33 8.60
CA GLU A 428 -41.40 15.61 7.84
C GLU A 428 -42.56 14.75 8.34
N ARG A 429 -42.34 13.46 8.59
CA ARG A 429 -43.36 12.58 9.20
C ARG A 429 -43.74 13.07 10.59
N TYR A 430 -42.77 13.41 11.44
CA TYR A 430 -43.01 13.91 12.79
C TYR A 430 -43.73 15.28 12.79
N ARG A 431 -43.39 16.18 11.87
CA ARG A 431 -44.09 17.45 11.65
C ARG A 431 -45.50 17.21 11.11
N ALA A 432 -45.70 16.29 10.18
CA ALA A 432 -47.02 15.92 9.64
C ALA A 432 -47.92 15.27 10.71
N GLU A 433 -47.35 14.48 11.61
CA GLU A 433 -48.03 13.87 12.74
C GLU A 433 -48.36 14.90 13.83
N LYS A 434 -47.44 15.82 14.14
CA LYS A 434 -47.67 16.94 15.07
C LYS A 434 -48.62 18.02 14.53
N THR A 435 -48.76 18.14 13.21
CA THR A 435 -49.72 19.05 12.54
C THR A 435 -51.03 18.37 12.13
N ARG A 436 -51.12 17.04 12.22
CA ARG A 436 -52.40 16.31 12.25
C ARG A 436 -53.16 16.69 13.53
N LYS A 437 -53.83 17.84 13.48
CA LYS A 437 -54.99 18.09 14.34
C LYS A 437 -55.90 16.87 14.24
N PHE A 438 -56.32 16.32 15.38
CA PHE A 438 -57.29 15.23 15.44
C PHE A 438 -58.47 15.57 14.51
N ARG A 439 -58.55 14.88 13.36
CA ARG A 439 -59.78 14.87 12.56
C ARG A 439 -60.75 14.00 13.34
N SER A 440 -61.51 14.63 14.22
CA SER A 440 -62.74 14.06 14.76
C SER A 440 -63.53 13.46 13.59
N PRO A 441 -64.04 12.22 13.71
CA PRO A 441 -64.84 11.61 12.65
C PRO A 441 -65.96 12.58 12.27
N SER A 442 -66.08 12.89 10.99
CA SER A 442 -66.92 14.00 10.56
C SER A 442 -68.37 13.75 10.94
N LEU A 443 -68.91 14.54 11.87
CA LEU A 443 -70.29 14.48 12.38
C LEU A 443 -71.38 14.81 11.33
N LYS A 444 -71.08 14.70 10.03
CA LYS A 444 -72.02 14.88 8.93
C LYS A 444 -73.25 13.96 9.00
N PRO A 445 -73.16 12.64 9.22
CA PRO A 445 -74.36 11.81 9.33
C PRO A 445 -75.16 12.18 10.60
N LEU A 446 -74.48 12.48 11.71
CA LEU A 446 -75.13 12.78 12.98
C LEU A 446 -75.87 14.14 12.95
N LYS A 447 -75.35 15.15 12.24
CA LYS A 447 -76.09 16.39 11.96
C LYS A 447 -77.33 16.17 11.09
N ASN A 448 -77.25 15.30 10.08
CA ASN A 448 -78.40 15.00 9.22
C ASN A 448 -79.49 14.23 9.98
N VAL A 449 -79.12 13.25 10.82
CA VAL A 449 -80.07 12.54 11.71
C VAL A 449 -80.72 13.52 12.69
N LEU A 450 -79.95 14.41 13.32
CA LEU A 450 -80.50 15.36 14.30
C LEU A 450 -81.44 16.39 13.63
N ALA A 451 -81.15 16.83 12.40
CA ALA A 451 -82.03 17.67 11.61
C ALA A 451 -83.34 16.95 11.22
N LEU A 452 -83.26 15.66 10.85
CA LEU A 452 -84.43 14.83 10.55
C LEU A 452 -85.34 14.68 11.78
N VAL A 453 -84.76 14.39 12.96
CA VAL A 453 -85.52 14.26 14.22
C VAL A 453 -86.23 15.57 14.58
N VAL A 454 -85.55 16.71 14.45
CA VAL A 454 -86.18 18.04 14.68
C VAL A 454 -87.29 18.31 13.67
N PHE A 455 -87.12 17.94 12.40
CA PHE A 455 -88.16 18.10 11.37
C PHE A 455 -89.40 17.24 11.67
N VAL A 456 -89.23 15.95 12.01
CA VAL A 456 -90.34 15.05 12.37
C VAL A 456 -91.04 15.53 13.65
N ALA A 457 -90.30 15.99 14.65
CA ALA A 457 -90.89 16.59 15.86
C ALA A 457 -91.71 17.84 15.56
N LEU A 458 -91.27 18.69 14.62
CA LEU A 458 -92.03 19.86 14.16
C LEU A 458 -93.31 19.46 13.43
N VAL A 459 -93.26 18.48 12.52
CA VAL A 459 -94.44 17.98 11.80
C VAL A 459 -95.46 17.37 12.77
N LEU A 460 -95.02 16.54 13.72
CA LEU A 460 -95.88 15.97 14.76
C LEU A 460 -96.48 17.04 15.68
N SER A 461 -95.71 18.08 16.03
CA SER A 461 -96.20 19.21 16.83
C SER A 461 -97.27 20.02 16.08
N VAL A 462 -97.13 20.20 14.77
CA VAL A 462 -98.15 20.87 13.93
C VAL A 462 -99.41 20.01 13.81
N VAL A 463 -99.28 18.70 13.58
CA VAL A 463 -100.43 17.76 13.57
C VAL A 463 -101.19 17.82 14.90
N TYR A 464 -100.48 17.79 16.02
CA TYR A 464 -101.06 17.85 17.36
C TYR A 464 -101.73 19.21 17.65
N TYR A 465 -101.10 20.32 17.25
CA TYR A 465 -101.64 21.67 17.49
C TYR A 465 -102.92 21.98 16.70
N PHE A 466 -103.11 21.36 15.53
CA PHE A 466 -104.32 21.51 14.72
C PHE A 466 -105.37 20.40 14.93
N ASP A 467 -105.15 19.50 15.89
CA ASP A 467 -105.99 18.32 16.20
C ASP A 467 -106.42 17.53 14.95
N LEU A 468 -105.47 17.37 14.04
CA LEU A 468 -105.66 16.71 12.75
C LEU A 468 -105.59 15.19 12.95
N GLY A 469 -106.74 14.59 13.25
CA GLY A 469 -106.88 13.16 13.50
C GLY A 469 -106.35 12.24 12.37
N ASN A 470 -106.17 10.96 12.71
CA ASN A 470 -105.39 9.92 12.00
C ASN A 470 -105.72 9.62 10.50
N GLY A 471 -106.53 10.42 9.81
CA GLY A 471 -107.01 10.17 8.44
C GLY A 471 -106.31 10.97 7.33
N ILE A 472 -105.10 11.52 7.54
CA ILE A 472 -104.43 12.41 6.57
C ILE A 472 -103.27 11.69 5.86
N PRO A 473 -103.21 11.68 4.51
CA PRO A 473 -102.21 10.93 3.72
C PRO A 473 -100.74 11.39 3.88
N ILE A 474 -100.51 12.44 4.67
CA ILE A 474 -99.16 12.91 5.01
C ILE A 474 -98.43 11.88 5.89
N PHE A 475 -99.13 11.16 6.78
CA PHE A 475 -98.50 10.13 7.61
C PHE A 475 -97.91 8.98 6.80
N ASP A 476 -98.64 8.48 5.79
CA ASP A 476 -98.15 7.38 4.95
C ASP A 476 -96.95 7.80 4.10
N SER A 477 -96.93 9.04 3.59
CA SER A 477 -95.78 9.57 2.87
C SER A 477 -94.52 9.75 3.74
N VAL A 478 -94.68 10.22 4.98
CA VAL A 478 -93.57 10.34 5.95
C VAL A 478 -93.07 8.96 6.36
N LYS A 479 -93.97 8.00 6.60
CA LYS A 479 -93.62 6.62 6.94
C LYS A 479 -92.85 5.95 5.80
N ALA A 480 -93.31 6.08 4.56
CA ALA A 480 -92.61 5.55 3.38
C ALA A 480 -91.21 6.17 3.18
N GLN A 481 -91.02 7.46 3.51
CA GLN A 481 -89.69 8.09 3.48
C GLN A 481 -88.75 7.57 4.59
N ILE A 482 -89.29 7.27 5.78
CA ILE A 482 -88.52 6.68 6.89
C ILE A 482 -88.11 5.24 6.55
N ASP A 483 -89.05 4.42 6.06
CA ASP A 483 -88.78 3.03 5.64
C ASP A 483 -87.78 2.98 4.46
N GLY A 484 -87.85 3.94 3.53
CA GLY A 484 -86.87 4.08 2.44
C GLY A 484 -85.46 4.42 2.92
N LEU A 485 -85.33 5.21 3.99
CA LEU A 485 -84.04 5.58 4.59
C LEU A 485 -83.44 4.46 5.47
N MET A 486 -84.28 3.70 6.18
CA MET A 486 -83.86 2.53 6.96
C MET A 486 -83.28 1.40 6.08
N ASN A 487 -83.68 1.32 4.80
CA ASN A 487 -83.14 0.37 3.82
C ASN A 487 -81.88 0.88 3.08
N GLN A 488 -81.37 2.08 3.39
CA GLN A 488 -80.14 2.65 2.80
C GLN A 488 -78.97 2.77 3.80
N PHE A 489 -79.17 2.35 5.05
CA PHE A 489 -78.13 2.18 6.08
C PHE A 489 -77.85 0.70 6.33
#